data_AF-A0A9Q0YVP5-F1
#
_entry.id   AF-A0A9Q0YVP5-F1
#
_cell.length_a   1.000
_cell.length_b   1.000
_cell.length_c   1.000
_cell.angle_alpha   90.00
_cell.angle_beta   90.00
_cell.angle_gamma   90.00
#
_symmetry.space_group_name_H-M   'P 1'
#
loop_
_entity.id
_entity.type
_entity.pdbx_description
1 polymer ?
#
loop_
_entity_poly.entity_id
_entity_poly.type
_entity_poly.pdbx_seq_one_letter_code
_entity_poly.pdbx_strand_id
1 'polypeptide(L)'
;MRALGDYLGVKVHACVGGTSVREDQRILQAGVHVVVGTPGRVFDMLRRQSLRPDYIKMFVLDEADEMLSRGFKDQIYDIFQLLPSKVQVGVFSATMPPEALEITRKFMNKPVRILVKRDELTLEGIKQFYVNVDKEEWKLETLCDLYETLAITQSVIFVNTRRKVDWLTDKMRSRDHTVSATHGDMDQNTRDIIMREFRSGSSR
;
A
#
# COMPACT_ATOMS: atom_id res chain seq x y z
N MET A 1 12.62 -15.26 8.66
CA MET A 1 12.72 -14.53 7.38
C MET A 1 13.84 -13.53 7.54
N ARG A 2 14.94 -13.63 6.78
CA ARG A 2 16.05 -12.66 6.86
C ARG A 2 15.69 -11.45 6.01
N ALA A 3 15.75 -10.25 6.57
CA ALA A 3 15.54 -9.01 5.81
C ALA A 3 16.84 -8.60 5.11
N LEU A 4 16.73 -7.84 4.02
CA LEU A 4 17.88 -7.42 3.20
C LEU A 4 18.96 -6.68 4.03
N GLY A 5 18.56 -5.97 5.08
CA GLY A 5 19.43 -5.14 5.91
C GLY A 5 20.01 -5.83 7.15
N ASP A 6 19.71 -7.11 7.41
CA ASP A 6 20.02 -7.77 8.70
C ASP A 6 21.50 -7.70 9.09
N TYR A 7 22.41 -7.74 8.11
CA TYR A 7 23.86 -7.73 8.32
C TYR A 7 24.50 -6.35 8.20
N LEU A 8 23.71 -5.31 7.89
CA LEU A 8 24.21 -3.95 7.63
C LEU A 8 24.05 -3.02 8.83
N GLY A 9 23.34 -3.45 9.89
CA GLY A 9 23.03 -2.59 11.03
C GLY A 9 22.15 -1.39 10.64
N VAL A 10 21.42 -1.48 9.53
CA VAL A 10 20.56 -0.41 9.04
C VAL A 10 19.37 -0.21 9.98
N LYS A 11 19.06 1.05 10.25
CA LYS A 11 17.91 1.45 11.08
C LYS A 11 16.82 1.97 10.16
N VAL A 12 15.69 1.28 10.13
CA VAL A 12 14.54 1.61 9.29
C VAL A 12 13.36 1.92 10.20
N HIS A 13 12.61 2.98 9.91
CA HIS A 13 11.39 3.31 10.64
C HIS A 13 10.20 3.53 9.71
N ALA A 14 9.03 3.08 10.14
CA ALA A 14 7.79 3.19 9.40
C ALA A 14 6.90 4.33 9.96
N CYS A 15 6.78 5.42 9.21
CA CYS A 15 5.95 6.58 9.52
C CYS A 15 4.59 6.47 8.83
N VAL A 16 3.65 5.78 9.46
CA VAL A 16 2.29 5.58 8.92
C VAL A 16 1.22 6.21 9.82
N GLY A 17 0.06 6.53 9.24
CA GLY A 17 -1.09 6.99 10.02
C GLY A 17 -1.59 5.92 11.00
N GLY A 18 -2.32 6.34 12.03
CA GLY A 18 -2.86 5.42 13.05
C GLY A 18 -1.88 5.03 14.17
N THR A 19 -0.59 5.34 14.05
CA THR A 19 0.41 5.10 15.11
C THR A 19 0.68 6.37 15.95
N SER A 20 1.33 6.19 17.10
CA SER A 20 1.68 7.29 18.02
C SER A 20 2.69 8.26 17.39
N VAL A 21 2.25 9.50 17.19
CA VAL A 21 3.10 10.59 16.67
C VAL A 21 4.30 10.84 17.59
N ARG A 22 4.11 10.82 18.91
CA ARG A 22 5.21 11.04 19.87
C ARG A 22 6.29 9.98 19.76
N GLU A 23 5.90 8.74 19.50
CA GLU A 23 6.85 7.64 19.34
C GLU A 23 7.63 7.77 18.03
N ASP A 24 6.96 8.12 16.94
CA ASP A 24 7.63 8.44 15.67
C ASP A 24 8.67 9.55 15.86
N GLN A 25 8.31 10.64 16.54
CA GLN A 25 9.24 11.74 16.82
C GLN A 25 10.46 11.26 17.60
N ARG A 26 10.25 10.47 18.66
CA ARG A 26 11.32 9.93 19.50
C ARG A 26 12.29 9.06 18.69
N ILE A 27 11.77 8.17 17.86
CA ILE A 27 12.58 7.26 17.03
C ILE A 27 13.35 8.05 15.96
N LEU A 28 12.70 8.99 15.28
CA LEU A 28 13.34 9.81 14.25
C LEU A 28 14.45 10.69 14.83
N GLN A 29 14.23 11.28 16.01
CA GLN A 29 15.24 12.08 16.71
C GLN A 29 16.44 11.24 17.19
N ALA A 30 16.22 9.96 17.51
CA ALA A 30 17.32 9.04 17.83
C ALA A 30 18.20 8.69 16.62
N GLY A 31 17.75 9.03 15.40
CA GLY A 31 18.48 8.83 14.16
C GLY A 31 18.15 7.50 13.49
N VAL A 32 17.65 7.60 12.26
CA VAL A 32 17.32 6.47 11.39
C VAL A 32 17.97 6.66 10.02
N HIS A 33 18.26 5.57 9.32
CA HIS A 33 18.90 5.59 8.01
C HIS A 33 17.87 5.62 6.88
N VAL A 34 16.72 4.97 7.07
CA VAL A 34 15.62 4.90 6.10
C VAL A 34 14.30 5.15 6.80
N VAL A 35 13.46 6.00 6.20
CA VAL A 35 12.08 6.21 6.61
C VAL A 35 11.17 5.75 5.48
N VAL A 36 10.22 4.88 5.81
CA VAL A 36 9.15 4.44 4.91
C VAL A 36 7.84 4.97 5.47
N GLY A 37 6.96 5.56 4.67
CA GLY A 37 5.74 6.11 5.26
C GLY A 37 4.74 6.63 4.25
N THR A 38 3.53 6.92 4.75
CA THR A 38 2.50 7.57 3.94
C THR A 38 2.78 9.07 3.84
N PRO A 39 2.44 9.73 2.71
CA PRO A 39 2.76 11.14 2.49
C PRO A 39 2.34 12.04 3.65
N GLY A 40 1.11 11.91 4.14
CA GLY A 40 0.61 12.74 5.24
C GLY A 40 1.43 12.63 6.54
N ARG A 41 1.86 11.43 6.94
CA ARG A 41 2.66 11.26 8.18
C ARG A 41 4.10 11.71 7.98
N VAL A 42 4.70 11.40 6.82
CA VAL A 42 6.07 11.86 6.49
C VAL A 42 6.13 13.39 6.45
N PHE A 43 5.15 14.02 5.81
CA PHE A 43 5.05 15.47 5.75
C PHE A 43 4.93 16.12 7.14
N ASP A 44 4.08 15.57 8.02
CA ASP A 44 3.95 16.05 9.40
C ASP A 44 5.29 15.94 10.16
N MET A 45 6.03 14.84 9.98
CA MET A 45 7.34 14.63 10.63
C MET A 45 8.41 15.61 10.13
N LEU A 46 8.41 15.94 8.83
CA LEU A 46 9.28 16.96 8.25
C LEU A 46 8.92 18.36 8.77
N ARG A 47 7.63 18.72 8.76
CA ARG A 47 7.16 20.03 9.26
C ARG A 47 7.49 20.25 10.73
N ARG A 48 7.41 19.19 11.55
CA ARG A 48 7.76 19.23 12.99
C ARG A 48 9.28 19.18 13.24
N GLN A 49 10.11 19.17 12.19
CA GLN A 49 11.57 19.02 12.27
C GLN A 49 12.03 17.78 13.05
N SER A 50 11.15 16.78 13.17
CA SER A 50 11.44 15.51 13.82
C SER A 50 12.15 14.57 12.83
N LEU A 51 11.77 14.63 11.56
CA LEU A 51 12.57 14.15 10.44
C LEU A 51 13.36 15.34 9.85
N ARG A 52 14.68 15.28 9.91
CA ARG A 52 15.56 16.32 9.36
C ARG A 52 15.95 15.98 7.91
N PRO A 53 15.68 16.86 6.93
CA PRO A 53 15.92 16.55 5.53
C PRO A 53 17.39 16.73 5.09
N ASP A 54 18.23 17.38 5.91
CA ASP A 54 19.58 17.84 5.54
C ASP A 54 20.48 16.75 4.94
N TYR A 55 20.34 15.52 5.41
CA TYR A 55 21.16 14.37 5.01
C TYR A 55 20.43 13.41 4.05
N ILE A 56 19.21 13.73 3.62
CA ILE A 56 18.45 12.89 2.69
C ILE A 56 19.07 13.00 1.30
N LYS A 57 19.60 11.87 0.82
CA LYS A 57 20.21 11.74 -0.51
C LYS A 57 19.29 11.12 -1.54
N MET A 58 18.24 10.42 -1.10
CA MET A 58 17.33 9.67 -1.95
C MET A 58 15.89 9.82 -1.47
N PHE A 59 14.98 10.04 -2.42
CA PHE A 59 13.54 10.04 -2.23
C PHE A 59 12.92 9.07 -3.22
N VAL A 60 12.11 8.14 -2.71
CA VAL A 60 11.46 7.10 -3.51
C VAL A 60 9.95 7.28 -3.40
N LEU A 61 9.30 7.41 -4.55
CA LEU A 61 7.85 7.40 -4.68
C LEU A 61 7.45 6.04 -5.26
N ASP A 62 6.79 5.22 -4.45
CA ASP A 62 6.27 3.91 -4.85
C ASP A 62 4.76 4.00 -5.09
N GLU A 63 4.23 3.17 -5.98
CA GLU A 63 2.83 3.20 -6.45
C GLU A 63 2.36 4.63 -6.79
N ALA A 64 3.12 5.34 -7.63
CA ALA A 64 2.92 6.77 -7.87
C ALA A 64 1.55 7.11 -8.49
N ASP A 65 0.98 6.22 -9.29
CA ASP A 65 -0.38 6.34 -9.83
C ASP A 65 -1.45 6.32 -8.74
N GLU A 66 -1.36 5.39 -7.79
CA GLU A 66 -2.24 5.31 -6.62
C GLU A 66 -2.09 6.53 -5.70
N MET A 67 -0.87 7.00 -5.48
CA MET A 67 -0.68 8.20 -4.65
C MET A 67 -1.36 9.43 -5.26
N LEU A 68 -1.34 9.54 -6.59
CA LEU A 68 -1.99 10.63 -7.30
C LEU A 68 -3.52 10.50 -7.33
N SER A 69 -4.04 9.29 -7.55
CA SER A 69 -5.49 9.03 -7.58
C SER A 69 -6.16 9.34 -6.24
N ARG A 70 -5.43 9.15 -5.13
CA ARG A 70 -5.87 9.47 -3.76
C ARG A 70 -5.76 10.94 -3.38
N GLY A 71 -5.33 11.80 -4.30
CA GLY A 71 -5.20 13.23 -4.05
C GLY A 71 -3.99 13.61 -3.19
N PHE A 72 -2.96 12.77 -3.10
CA PHE A 72 -1.73 13.12 -2.37
C PHE A 72 -0.76 13.99 -3.17
N LYS A 73 -1.16 14.48 -4.36
CA LYS A 73 -0.33 15.31 -5.25
C LYS A 73 0.30 16.50 -4.51
N ASP A 74 -0.53 17.26 -3.79
CA ASP A 74 -0.08 18.46 -3.08
C ASP A 74 0.85 18.10 -1.92
N GLN A 75 0.54 17.04 -1.17
CA GLN A 75 1.40 16.58 -0.07
C GLN A 75 2.76 16.09 -0.56
N ILE A 76 2.83 15.41 -1.70
CA ILE A 76 4.10 14.99 -2.32
C ILE A 76 4.90 16.22 -2.75
N TYR A 77 4.24 17.22 -3.32
CA TYR A 77 4.87 18.48 -3.71
C TYR A 77 5.45 19.21 -2.48
N ASP A 78 4.69 19.30 -1.40
CA ASP A 78 5.14 19.92 -0.15
C ASP A 78 6.32 19.17 0.49
N ILE A 79 6.31 17.83 0.48
CA ILE A 79 7.45 17.03 0.93
C ILE A 79 8.68 17.38 0.10
N PHE A 80 8.54 17.41 -1.23
CA PHE A 80 9.66 17.66 -2.13
C PHE A 80 10.31 19.04 -1.91
N GLN A 81 9.50 20.06 -1.63
CA GLN A 81 10.00 21.40 -1.31
C GLN A 81 10.87 21.46 -0.04
N LEU A 82 10.67 20.53 0.89
CA LEU A 82 11.45 20.42 2.13
C LEU A 82 12.72 19.59 1.95
N LEU A 83 12.90 18.90 0.82
CA LEU A 83 14.07 18.06 0.56
C LEU A 83 15.26 18.88 0.02
N PRO A 84 16.50 18.37 0.18
CA PRO A 84 17.67 19.02 -0.39
C PRO A 84 17.61 19.08 -1.93
N SER A 85 18.16 20.15 -2.51
CA SER A 85 18.14 20.39 -3.96
C SER A 85 18.84 19.32 -4.82
N LYS A 86 19.76 18.53 -4.23
CA LYS A 86 20.52 17.48 -4.90
C LYS A 86 20.03 16.06 -4.56
N VAL A 87 18.77 15.91 -4.14
CA VAL A 87 18.20 14.59 -3.83
C VAL A 87 18.02 13.76 -5.11
N GLN A 88 18.40 12.47 -5.06
CA GLN A 88 18.07 11.51 -6.10
C GLN A 88 16.60 11.10 -5.95
N VAL A 89 15.82 11.20 -7.03
CA VAL A 89 14.41 10.81 -7.02
C VAL A 89 14.24 9.52 -7.82
N GLY A 90 13.57 8.54 -7.22
CA GLY A 90 13.07 7.34 -7.90
C GLY A 90 11.54 7.34 -7.89
N VAL A 91 10.93 7.07 -9.04
CA VAL A 91 9.47 6.94 -9.16
C VAL A 91 9.18 5.56 -9.73
N PHE A 92 8.38 4.79 -9.00
CA PHE A 92 7.96 3.44 -9.34
C PHE A 92 6.44 3.39 -9.36
N SER A 93 5.89 2.76 -10.39
CA SER A 93 4.45 2.72 -10.63
C SER A 93 4.12 1.60 -11.59
N ALA A 94 3.00 0.91 -11.36
CA ALA A 94 2.52 -0.12 -12.30
C ALA A 94 2.00 0.53 -13.58
N THR A 95 1.34 1.68 -13.47
CA THR A 95 0.88 2.49 -14.60
C THR A 95 1.50 3.88 -14.59
N MET A 96 1.66 4.49 -15.76
CA MET A 96 2.19 5.85 -15.90
C MET A 96 1.16 6.76 -16.59
N PRO A 97 0.09 7.16 -15.88
CA PRO A 97 -0.85 8.16 -16.39
C PRO A 97 -0.18 9.53 -16.56
N PRO A 98 -0.78 10.46 -17.32
CA PRO A 98 -0.22 11.80 -17.55
C PRO A 98 0.19 12.54 -16.27
N GLU A 99 -0.57 12.38 -15.19
CA GLU A 99 -0.31 13.00 -13.88
C GLU A 99 0.96 12.44 -13.23
N ALA A 100 1.19 11.13 -13.32
CA ALA A 100 2.41 10.47 -12.82
C ALA A 100 3.63 10.90 -13.65
N LEU A 101 3.46 11.03 -14.96
CA LEU A 101 4.50 11.57 -15.84
C LEU A 101 4.83 13.04 -15.51
N GLU A 102 3.83 13.84 -15.11
CA GLU A 102 4.02 15.23 -14.71
C GLU A 102 4.93 15.35 -13.48
N ILE A 103 4.74 14.48 -12.47
CA ILE A 103 5.63 14.36 -11.30
C ILE A 103 7.08 14.15 -11.76
N THR A 104 7.32 13.18 -12.64
CA THR A 104 8.70 12.90 -13.09
C THR A 104 9.34 14.09 -13.80
N ARG A 105 8.57 14.88 -14.54
CA ARG A 105 9.08 16.07 -15.25
C ARG A 105 9.42 17.22 -14.31
N LYS A 106 8.65 17.38 -13.22
CA LYS A 106 8.83 18.46 -12.25
C LYS A 106 9.96 18.20 -11.26
N PHE A 107 10.12 16.94 -10.82
CA PHE A 107 10.98 16.62 -9.69
C PHE A 107 12.27 15.87 -10.05
N MET A 108 12.36 15.32 -11.27
CA MET A 108 13.53 14.56 -11.69
C MET A 108 14.34 15.34 -12.73
N ASN A 109 15.66 15.37 -12.55
CA ASN A 109 16.58 15.91 -13.55
C ASN A 109 17.08 14.79 -14.47
N LYS A 110 16.72 14.84 -15.76
CA LYS A 110 17.10 13.86 -16.80
C LYS A 110 16.94 12.39 -16.33
N PRO A 111 15.71 11.95 -15.97
CA PRO A 111 15.51 10.61 -15.45
C PRO A 111 15.75 9.53 -16.51
N VAL A 112 16.38 8.43 -16.08
CA VAL A 112 16.39 7.18 -16.86
C VAL A 112 14.99 6.58 -16.79
N ARG A 113 14.42 6.24 -17.96
CA ARG A 113 13.08 5.65 -18.06
C ARG A 113 13.20 4.17 -18.41
N ILE A 114 12.67 3.32 -17.53
CA ILE A 114 12.52 1.89 -17.76
C ILE A 114 11.01 1.66 -17.82
N LEU A 115 10.48 1.40 -19.02
CA LEU A 115 9.05 1.24 -19.26
C LEU A 115 8.78 -0.16 -19.81
N VAL A 116 7.75 -0.81 -19.26
CA VAL A 116 7.22 -2.08 -19.78
C VAL A 116 6.11 -1.76 -20.78
N LYS A 117 6.08 -2.44 -21.92
CA LYS A 117 5.04 -2.21 -22.95
C LYS A 117 3.68 -2.69 -22.44
N ARG A 118 2.60 -1.97 -22.79
CA ARG A 118 1.24 -2.30 -22.34
C ARG A 118 0.76 -3.69 -22.78
N ASP A 119 1.21 -4.19 -23.93
CA ASP A 119 0.79 -5.49 -24.44
C ASP A 119 1.39 -6.66 -23.63
N GLU A 120 2.36 -6.39 -22.76
CA GLU A 120 2.94 -7.34 -21.79
C GLU A 120 2.36 -7.14 -20.36
N LEU A 121 1.42 -6.18 -20.15
CA LEU A 121 0.81 -5.94 -18.83
C LEU A 121 -0.26 -6.98 -18.46
N THR A 122 -0.83 -7.70 -19.45
CA THR A 122 -1.56 -8.92 -19.09
C THR A 122 -0.52 -9.88 -18.57
N LEU A 123 -0.43 -10.00 -17.24
CA LEU A 123 0.48 -10.91 -16.56
C LEU A 123 0.30 -12.30 -17.20
N GLU A 124 1.25 -12.69 -18.05
CA GLU A 124 1.27 -14.00 -18.68
C GLU A 124 1.29 -15.03 -17.55
N GLY A 125 0.13 -15.64 -17.26
CA GLY A 125 -0.06 -16.50 -16.10
C GLY A 125 -1.33 -16.22 -15.28
N ILE A 126 -1.90 -15.02 -15.36
CA ILE A 126 -3.19 -14.71 -14.71
C ILE A 126 -4.32 -14.97 -15.69
N LYS A 127 -5.06 -16.06 -15.45
CA LYS A 127 -6.30 -16.35 -16.15
C LYS A 127 -7.42 -15.50 -15.56
N GLN A 128 -8.03 -14.66 -16.40
CA GLN A 128 -9.12 -13.76 -16.01
C GLN A 128 -10.45 -14.32 -16.50
N PHE A 129 -11.43 -14.36 -15.59
CA PHE A 129 -12.79 -14.86 -15.87
C PHE A 129 -13.81 -13.88 -15.29
N TYR A 130 -15.03 -13.95 -15.79
CA TYR A 130 -16.18 -13.28 -15.19
C TYR A 130 -17.36 -14.25 -15.10
N VAL A 131 -18.19 -14.07 -14.08
CA VAL A 131 -19.47 -14.79 -13.94
C VAL A 131 -20.57 -13.75 -14.04
N ASN A 132 -21.44 -13.89 -15.03
CA ASN A 132 -22.59 -13.01 -15.18
C ASN A 132 -23.69 -13.46 -14.23
N VAL A 133 -24.00 -12.63 -13.23
CA VAL A 133 -25.05 -12.88 -12.24
C VAL A 133 -26.14 -11.82 -12.42
N ASP A 134 -27.37 -12.25 -12.66
CA ASP A 134 -28.48 -11.33 -12.96
C ASP A 134 -28.90 -10.50 -11.74
N LYS A 135 -28.70 -11.03 -10.54
CA LYS A 135 -29.09 -10.40 -9.28
C LYS A 135 -27.94 -10.34 -8.28
N GLU A 136 -27.97 -9.32 -7.43
CA GLU A 136 -26.92 -9.07 -6.45
C GLU A 136 -26.87 -10.16 -5.38
N GLU A 137 -28.03 -10.65 -4.95
CA GLU A 137 -28.16 -11.75 -3.98
C GLU A 137 -27.52 -13.06 -4.44
N TRP A 138 -27.44 -13.30 -5.76
CA TRP A 138 -26.86 -14.51 -6.33
C TRP A 138 -25.33 -14.54 -6.26
N LYS A 139 -24.67 -13.39 -6.05
CA LYS A 139 -23.21 -13.34 -5.91
C LYS A 139 -22.70 -14.13 -4.70
N LEU A 140 -23.46 -14.11 -3.62
CA LEU A 140 -23.07 -14.79 -2.39
C LEU A 140 -23.11 -16.32 -2.57
N GLU A 141 -24.15 -16.84 -3.23
CA GLU A 141 -24.25 -18.27 -3.55
C GLU A 141 -23.18 -18.68 -4.54
N THR A 142 -23.01 -17.90 -5.62
CA THR A 142 -21.95 -18.13 -6.62
C THR A 142 -20.56 -18.15 -5.98
N LEU A 143 -20.30 -17.27 -5.00
CA LEU A 143 -19.02 -17.25 -4.29
C LEU A 143 -18.83 -18.53 -3.47
N CYS A 144 -19.84 -18.99 -2.73
CA CYS A 144 -19.78 -20.25 -1.99
C CYS A 144 -19.53 -21.45 -2.91
N ASP A 145 -20.23 -21.52 -4.05
CA ASP A 145 -20.03 -22.59 -5.05
C ASP A 145 -18.58 -22.64 -5.56
N LEU A 146 -17.95 -21.47 -5.76
CA LEU A 146 -16.54 -21.39 -6.14
C LEU A 146 -15.60 -21.94 -5.05
N TYR A 147 -15.88 -21.67 -3.77
CA TYR A 147 -15.10 -22.22 -2.66
C TYR A 147 -15.29 -23.72 -2.46
N GLU A 148 -16.47 -24.26 -2.79
CA GLU A 148 -16.74 -25.70 -2.70
C GLU A 148 -16.11 -26.47 -3.87
N THR A 149 -16.12 -25.87 -5.07
CA THR A 149 -15.66 -26.53 -6.30
C THR A 149 -14.14 -26.42 -6.48
N LEU A 150 -13.52 -25.35 -6.00
CA LEU A 150 -12.11 -25.05 -6.24
C LEU A 150 -11.27 -25.28 -4.97
N ALA A 151 -10.14 -25.98 -5.13
CA ALA A 151 -9.13 -26.06 -4.09
C ALA A 151 -8.37 -24.73 -3.99
N ILE A 152 -8.90 -23.79 -3.22
CA ILE A 152 -8.31 -22.47 -2.98
C ILE A 152 -7.43 -22.52 -1.73
N THR A 153 -6.17 -22.13 -1.85
CA THR A 153 -5.24 -22.04 -0.69
C THR A 153 -5.49 -20.77 0.11
N GLN A 154 -5.47 -19.62 -0.58
CA GLN A 154 -5.78 -18.30 -0.06
C GLN A 154 -6.37 -17.46 -1.19
N SER A 155 -7.33 -16.61 -0.86
CA SER A 155 -7.94 -15.68 -1.81
C SER A 155 -8.18 -14.33 -1.17
N VAL A 156 -8.31 -13.31 -2.02
CA VAL A 156 -8.69 -11.95 -1.62
C VAL A 156 -9.98 -11.60 -2.35
N ILE A 157 -11.01 -11.24 -1.58
CA ILE A 157 -12.30 -10.80 -2.12
C ILE A 157 -12.41 -9.30 -1.96
N PHE A 158 -12.45 -8.58 -3.08
CA PHE A 158 -12.64 -7.13 -3.09
C PHE A 158 -14.11 -6.76 -3.08
N VAL A 159 -14.48 -5.82 -2.20
CA VAL A 159 -15.84 -5.31 -2.05
C VAL A 159 -15.80 -3.79 -2.00
N ASN A 160 -16.71 -3.14 -2.72
CA ASN A 160 -16.66 -1.69 -2.91
C ASN A 160 -16.99 -0.86 -1.66
N THR A 161 -17.71 -1.42 -0.68
CA THR A 161 -18.18 -0.67 0.50
C THR A 161 -17.88 -1.41 1.80
N ARG A 162 -17.54 -0.65 2.84
CA ARG A 162 -17.21 -1.16 4.18
C ARG A 162 -18.35 -1.98 4.77
N ARG A 163 -19.57 -1.42 4.73
CA ARG A 163 -20.79 -2.12 5.20
C ARG A 163 -20.99 -3.49 4.55
N LYS A 164 -20.58 -3.63 3.29
CA LYS A 164 -20.73 -4.89 2.55
C LYS A 164 -19.60 -5.86 2.84
N VAL A 165 -18.41 -5.37 3.20
CA VAL A 165 -17.33 -6.21 3.77
C VAL A 165 -17.84 -6.87 5.05
N ASP A 166 -18.42 -6.10 5.97
CA ASP A 166 -18.94 -6.64 7.25
C ASP A 166 -20.05 -7.66 7.01
N TRP A 167 -21.04 -7.29 6.19
CA TRP A 167 -22.14 -8.18 5.81
C TRP A 167 -21.65 -9.48 5.17
N LEU A 168 -20.71 -9.40 4.22
CA LEU A 168 -20.18 -10.58 3.55
C LEU A 168 -19.41 -11.47 4.52
N THR A 169 -18.64 -10.87 5.43
CA THR A 169 -17.88 -11.58 6.46
C THR A 169 -18.81 -12.37 7.37
N ASP A 170 -19.89 -11.76 7.85
CA ASP A 170 -20.88 -12.43 8.70
C ASP A 170 -21.58 -13.56 7.96
N LYS A 171 -21.94 -13.35 6.68
CA LYS A 171 -22.58 -14.38 5.85
C LYS A 171 -21.67 -15.56 5.58
N MET A 172 -20.40 -15.33 5.25
CA MET A 172 -19.41 -16.38 5.04
C MET A 172 -19.15 -17.16 6.34
N ARG A 173 -19.01 -16.47 7.48
CA ARG A 173 -18.84 -17.12 8.80
C ARG A 173 -20.05 -17.95 9.22
N SER A 174 -21.26 -17.50 8.90
CA SER A 174 -22.49 -18.27 9.17
C SER A 174 -22.60 -19.56 8.36
N ARG A 175 -21.76 -19.72 7.34
CA ARG A 175 -21.61 -20.94 6.53
C ARG A 175 -20.28 -21.65 6.79
N ASP A 176 -19.71 -21.47 7.99
CA ASP A 176 -18.49 -22.13 8.46
C ASP A 176 -17.21 -21.84 7.64
N HIS A 177 -17.19 -20.77 6.83
CA HIS A 177 -15.96 -20.32 6.17
C HIS A 177 -15.07 -19.50 7.12
N THR A 178 -13.76 -19.78 7.08
CA THR A 178 -12.75 -19.09 7.93
C THR A 178 -12.27 -17.79 7.29
N VAL A 179 -13.10 -16.75 7.35
CA VAL A 179 -12.79 -15.45 6.72
C VAL A 179 -12.32 -14.39 7.72
N SER A 180 -11.31 -13.62 7.28
CA SER A 180 -10.87 -12.37 7.92
C SER A 180 -11.15 -11.20 6.98
N ALA A 181 -11.48 -10.05 7.55
CA ALA A 181 -11.87 -8.87 6.79
C ALA A 181 -11.15 -7.62 7.30
N THR A 182 -10.70 -6.77 6.37
CA THR A 182 -10.02 -5.51 6.69
C THR A 182 -10.66 -4.36 5.90
N HIS A 183 -10.91 -3.23 6.55
CA HIS A 183 -11.37 -2.00 5.90
C HIS A 183 -10.82 -0.73 6.58
N GLY A 184 -11.01 0.42 5.95
CA GLY A 184 -10.39 1.69 6.36
C GLY A 184 -10.76 2.24 7.73
N ASP A 185 -11.96 1.94 8.26
CA ASP A 185 -12.40 2.38 9.60
C ASP A 185 -11.88 1.53 10.77
N MET A 186 -11.22 0.40 10.48
CA MET A 186 -10.66 -0.43 11.55
C MET A 186 -9.42 0.25 12.14
N ASP A 187 -9.22 0.07 13.43
CA ASP A 187 -7.99 0.52 14.08
C ASP A 187 -6.76 -0.19 13.50
N GLN A 188 -5.62 0.50 13.53
CA GLN A 188 -4.40 0.00 12.90
C GLN A 188 -3.92 -1.32 13.52
N ASN A 189 -4.08 -1.51 14.83
CA ASN A 189 -3.64 -2.73 15.51
C ASN A 189 -4.43 -3.95 15.03
N THR A 190 -5.76 -3.81 14.89
CA THR A 190 -6.62 -4.88 14.37
C THR A 190 -6.26 -5.20 12.92
N ARG A 191 -6.00 -4.19 12.08
CA ARG A 191 -5.54 -4.39 10.70
C ARG A 191 -4.21 -5.14 10.62
N ASP A 192 -3.28 -4.81 11.51
CA ASP A 192 -1.96 -5.47 11.58
C ASP A 192 -2.07 -6.94 12.02
N ILE A 193 -3.01 -7.25 12.94
CA ILE A 193 -3.33 -8.62 13.35
C ILE A 193 -3.89 -9.41 12.17
N ILE A 194 -4.91 -8.89 11.49
CA ILE A 194 -5.52 -9.54 10.32
C ILE A 194 -4.48 -9.79 9.22
N MET A 195 -3.62 -8.82 8.93
CA MET A 195 -2.56 -8.96 7.94
C MET A 195 -1.49 -9.97 8.35
N ARG A 196 -1.30 -10.20 9.66
CA ARG A 196 -0.40 -11.23 10.18
C ARG A 196 -1.03 -12.62 10.04
N GLU A 197 -2.30 -12.76 10.42
CA GLU A 197 -3.07 -14.00 10.29
C GLU A 197 -3.22 -14.44 8.83
N PHE A 198 -3.47 -13.50 7.93
CA PHE A 198 -3.51 -13.77 6.49
C PHE A 198 -2.15 -14.22 5.98
N ARG A 199 -1.05 -13.57 6.38
CA ARG A 199 0.31 -13.98 5.95
C ARG A 199 0.77 -15.31 6.56
N SER A 200 0.28 -15.68 7.74
CA SER A 200 0.59 -16.97 8.37
C SER A 200 -0.30 -18.12 7.87
N GLY A 201 -1.36 -17.83 7.11
CA GLY A 201 -2.36 -18.81 6.66
C GLY A 201 -3.33 -19.28 7.75
N SER A 202 -3.43 -18.51 8.85
CA SER A 202 -4.37 -18.77 9.95
C SER A 202 -5.81 -18.43 9.57
N SER A 203 -5.98 -17.44 8.69
CA SER A 203 -7.24 -17.15 7.98
C SER A 203 -7.11 -17.54 6.51
N ARG A 204 -8.14 -18.16 5.92
CA ARG A 204 -8.08 -18.78 4.58
C ARG A 204 -9.20 -18.36 3.66
#